data_AF-A0A5E4DCH9-F1
#
_entry.id   AF-A0A5E4DCH9-F1
#
_cell.length_a   1.000
_cell.length_b   1.000
_cell.length_c   1.000
_cell.angle_alpha   90.00
_cell.angle_beta   90.00
_cell.angle_gamma   90.00
#
_symmetry.space_group_name_H-M   'P 1'
#
loop_
_entity.id
_entity.type
_entity.pdbx_description
1 polymer ?
#
loop_
_entity_poly.entity_id
_entity_poly.type
_entity_poly.pdbx_seq_one_letter_code
_entity_poly.pdbx_strand_id
1 'polypeptide(L)' 'MAVFSCEAHNDKGLTVSEGVQINIKAIPSPPKEVRINKSTAHSVLVSWVPGFDGHSPFRNCSIQ' A
#
# COMPACT_ATOMS: atom_id res chain seq x y z
N MET A 1 -8.54 -8.01 1.93
CA MET A 1 -8.46 -8.00 3.40
C MET A 1 -8.90 -9.36 3.90
N ALA A 2 -8.15 -9.95 4.83
CA ALA A 2 -8.49 -11.22 5.44
C ALA A 2 -8.23 -11.17 6.95
N VAL A 3 -9.04 -11.91 7.72
CA VAL A 3 -8.91 -12.05 9.17
C VAL A 3 -8.34 -13.43 9.45
N PHE A 4 -7.31 -13.48 10.29
CA PHE A 4 -6.65 -14.71 10.69
C PHE A 4 -6.63 -14.84 12.20
N SER A 5 -6.77 -16.06 12.71
CA SER A 5 -6.58 -16.40 14.12
C SER A 5 -5.61 -17.57 14.24
N CYS A 6 -5.06 -17.76 15.43
CA CYS A 6 -4.21 -18.90 15.77
C CYS A 6 -5.03 -19.89 16.60
N GLU A 7 -4.87 -21.18 16.33
CA GLU A 7 -5.50 -22.28 17.05
C GLU A 7 -4.43 -23.13 17.74
N ALA A 8 -4.63 -23.44 19.02
CA ALA A 8 -3.76 -24.31 19.79
C ALA A 8 -4.55 -25.46 20.40
N HIS A 9 -4.06 -26.69 20.17
CA HIS A 9 -4.74 -27.92 20.56
C HIS A 9 -3.82 -28.86 21.34
N ASN A 10 -4.34 -29.46 22.42
CA ASN A 10 -3.71 -30.54 23.16
C ASN A 10 -4.76 -31.52 23.72
N ASP A 11 -4.32 -32.57 24.43
CA ASP A 11 -5.23 -33.56 25.03
C ASP A 11 -6.24 -33.00 26.05
N LYS A 12 -6.08 -31.74 26.48
CA LYS A 12 -7.00 -31.04 27.40
C LYS A 12 -8.03 -30.19 26.68
N GLY A 13 -7.86 -29.94 25.39
CA GLY A 13 -8.81 -29.23 24.55
C GLY A 13 -8.18 -28.22 23.62
N LEU A 14 -9.01 -27.26 23.22
CA LEU A 14 -8.74 -26.30 22.14
C LEU A 14 -8.86 -24.88 22.66
N THR A 15 -7.98 -23.99 22.20
CA THR A 15 -8.15 -22.54 22.35
C THR A 15 -7.81 -21.82 21.04
N VAL A 16 -8.48 -20.70 20.80
CA VAL A 16 -8.35 -19.89 19.58
C VAL A 16 -8.07 -18.44 20.00
N SER A 17 -7.09 -17.81 19.37
CA SER A 17 -6.78 -16.39 19.58
C SER A 17 -7.89 -15.50 19.04
N GLU A 18 -7.86 -14.22 19.43
CA GLU A 18 -8.64 -13.21 18.72
C GLU A 18 -8.23 -13.13 17.24
N GLY A 19 -9.18 -12.73 16.40
CA GLY A 19 -8.94 -12.53 14.97
C GLY A 19 -8.17 -11.24 14.71
N VAL A 20 -7.09 -11.35 13.94
CA VAL A 20 -6.26 -10.22 13.51
C VAL A 20 -6.51 -9.91 12.05
N GLN A 21 -6.73 -8.63 11.75
CA GLN A 21 -6.85 -8.16 10.37
C GLN A 21 -5.46 -8.03 9.74
N ILE A 22 -5.26 -8.71 8.62
CA ILE A 22 -3.99 -8.68 7.88
C ILE A 22 -4.18 -8.00 6.53
N ASN A 23 -3.31 -7.01 6.27
CA ASN A 23 -3.12 -6.37 4.98
C ASN A 23 -1.81 -6.86 4.36
N ILE A 24 -1.89 -7.46 3.18
CA ILE A 24 -0.71 -7.97 2.46
C ILE A 24 -0.06 -6.80 1.73
N LYS A 25 1.19 -6.49 2.05
CA LYS A 25 1.90 -5.40 1.37
C LYS A 25 2.04 -5.69 -0.12
N ALA A 26 1.85 -4.65 -0.92
CA ALA A 26 2.02 -4.70 -2.36
C ALA A 26 2.97 -3.60 -2.82
N ILE A 27 3.45 -3.69 -4.06
CA ILE A 27 4.16 -2.60 -4.69
C ILE A 27 3.17 -1.44 -4.90
N PRO A 28 3.54 -0.20 -4.56
CA PRO A 28 2.85 1.01 -4.99
C PRO A 28 2.31 0.93 -6.41
N SER A 29 1.04 1.27 -6.59
CA SER A 29 0.54 1.53 -7.93
C SER A 29 1.20 2.78 -8.51
N PRO A 30 1.36 2.87 -9.83
CA PRO A 30 1.82 4.08 -10.48
C PRO A 30 0.97 5.30 -10.10
N PRO A 31 1.55 6.52 -10.08
CA PRO A 31 0.78 7.74 -9.94
C PRO A 31 -0.31 7.86 -11.00
N LYS A 32 -1.44 8.45 -10.62
CA LYS A 32 -2.58 8.73 -11.48
C LYS A 32 -2.60 10.21 -11.85
N GLU A 33 -3.37 10.55 -12.88
CA GLU A 33 -3.62 11.94 -13.29
C GLU A 33 -2.33 12.77 -13.49
N VAL A 34 -1.31 12.13 -14.08
CA VAL A 34 -0.06 12.81 -14.42
C VAL A 34 -0.35 13.87 -15.47
N ARG A 35 -0.01 15.13 -15.18
CA ARG A 35 -0.29 16.26 -16.05
C ARG A 35 0.83 17.28 -16.03
N ILE A 36 0.97 17.97 -17.16
CA ILE A 36 1.82 19.15 -17.30
C ILE A 36 0.98 20.37 -16.96
N ASN A 37 1.38 21.11 -15.94
CA ASN A 37 0.69 22.33 -15.51
C ASN A 37 1.23 23.56 -16.23
N LYS A 38 2.55 23.62 -16.47
CA LYS A 38 3.23 24.68 -17.21
C LYS A 38 4.46 24.14 -17.93
N SER A 39 4.77 24.72 -19.09
CA SER A 39 6.00 24.49 -19.81
C SER A 39 6.68 25.82 -20.14
N THR A 40 8.00 25.81 -20.09
CA THR A 40 8.87 26.88 -20.61
C THR A 40 9.83 26.29 -21.64
N ALA A 41 10.71 27.10 -22.21
CA ALA A 41 11.73 26.62 -23.13
C ALA A 41 12.69 25.57 -22.52
N HIS A 42 12.89 25.58 -21.19
CA HIS A 42 13.89 24.75 -20.51
C HIS A 42 13.37 24.08 -19.22
N SER A 43 12.08 24.13 -18.94
CA SER A 43 11.51 23.51 -17.74
C SER A 43 10.04 23.14 -17.92
N VAL A 44 9.62 22.13 -17.15
CA VAL A 44 8.23 21.67 -17.11
C VAL A 44 7.81 21.53 -15.65
N LEU A 45 6.65 22.10 -15.32
CA LEU A 45 5.98 21.87 -14.04
C LEU A 45 4.96 20.76 -14.23
N VAL A 46 5.16 19.66 -13.51
CA VAL A 46 4.27 18.49 -13.52
C VAL A 46 3.55 18.32 -12.19
N SER A 47 2.37 17.71 -12.22
CA SER A 47 1.66 17.24 -11.03
C SER A 47 1.03 15.87 -11.28
N TRP A 48 0.78 15.14 -10.20
CA TRP A 48 0.15 13.81 -10.21
C TRP A 48 -0.57 13.57 -8.89
N VAL A 49 -1.44 12.56 -8.88
CA VAL A 49 -2.10 12.04 -7.68
C VAL A 49 -1.45 10.69 -7.32
N PRO A 50 -1.07 10.44 -6.05
CA PRO A 50 -0.52 9.14 -5.66
C PRO A 50 -1.49 7.98 -5.96
N GLY A 51 -0.94 6.84 -6.36
CA GLY A 51 -1.69 5.60 -6.53
C GLY A 51 -2.02 4.94 -5.17
N PHE A 52 -2.47 3.69 -5.23
CA PHE A 52 -2.56 2.85 -4.04
C PHE A 52 -1.16 2.62 -3.45
N ASP A 53 -1.02 2.79 -2.14
CA ASP A 53 0.26 2.73 -1.42
C ASP A 53 0.75 1.29 -1.14
N GLY A 54 -0.06 0.29 -1.46
CA GLY A 54 0.31 -1.10 -1.20
C GLY A 54 0.29 -1.45 0.28
N HIS A 55 -0.54 -0.78 1.09
CA HIS A 55 -0.62 -0.96 2.54
C HIS A 55 0.69 -0.58 3.28
N SER A 56 1.47 0.33 2.69
CA SER A 56 2.67 0.90 3.29
C SER A 56 2.85 2.34 2.80
N PRO A 57 3.10 3.31 3.70
CA PRO A 57 3.32 4.70 3.27
C PRO A 57 4.46 4.84 2.26
N PHE A 58 4.27 5.72 1.27
CA PHE A 58 5.32 6.09 0.31
C PHE A 58 6.52 6.70 1.02
N ARG A 59 7.73 6.39 0.53
CA ARG A 59 8.98 6.98 1.04
C ARG A 59 9.63 7.91 0.03
N ASN A 60 9.74 7.47 -1.22
CA ASN A 60 10.39 8.20 -2.31
C ASN A 60 9.55 8.11 -3.58
N CYS A 61 9.62 9.13 -4.42
CA CYS A 61 9.06 9.16 -5.77
C CYS A 61 10.17 9.58 -6.75
N SER A 62 10.27 8.93 -7.90
CA SER A 62 11.22 9.28 -8.96
C SER A 62 10.49 9.64 -10.25
N ILE A 63 11.03 10.60 -10.98
CA ILE A 63 10.66 10.93 -12.35
C ILE A 63 11.77 10.34 -13.24
N GLN A 64 11.39 9.63 -14.31
CA GLN A 64 12.32 8.99 -15.25
C GLN A 64 12.04 9.46 -16.67
#